data_AF-S8EKN3-F1
#
_entry.id   AF-S8EKN3-F1
#
_cell.length_a   1.000
_cell.length_b   1.000
_cell.length_c   1.000
_cell.angle_alpha   90.00
_cell.angle_beta   90.00
_cell.angle_gamma   90.00
#
_symmetry.space_group_name_H-M   'P 1'
#
loop_
_entity.id
_entity.type
_entity.pdbx_description
1 polymer ?
#
loop_
_entity_poly.entity_id
_entity_poly.type
_entity_poly.pdbx_seq_one_letter_code
_entity_poly.pdbx_strand_id
1 'polypeptide(L)'
;YAVLGAGFAGLSVAWNLLQLSFKESDVCVDIYDEVGIGGGASGVAGGLLHPYTPKAKIQWHGAECWKESLNLLNIAEAALLKESQSSSSIIRRRN
;
A
#
# COMPACT_ATOMS: atom_id res chain seq x y z
N TYR A 1 12.47 11.51 -0.07
CA TYR A 1 11.38 11.84 -1.02
C TYR A 1 10.13 12.19 -0.22
N ALA A 2 9.33 13.14 -0.67
CA ALA A 2 8.05 13.45 -0.04
C ALA A 2 6.90 13.02 -0.96
N VAL A 3 5.95 12.24 -0.44
CA VAL A 3 4.73 11.81 -1.13
C VAL A 3 3.55 12.51 -0.48
N LEU A 4 2.78 13.25 -1.28
CA LEU A 4 1.55 13.90 -0.85
C LEU A 4 0.37 12.99 -1.16
N GLY A 5 -0.34 12.58 -0.11
CA GLY A 5 -1.47 11.65 -0.15
C GLY A 5 -1.10 10.27 0.41
N ALA A 6 -1.83 9.83 1.43
CA ALA A 6 -1.69 8.52 2.07
C ALA A 6 -2.80 7.55 1.63
N GLY A 7 -3.28 7.69 0.39
CA GLY A 7 -4.17 6.73 -0.26
C GLY A 7 -3.42 5.59 -0.95
N PHE A 8 -4.14 4.73 -1.67
CA PHE A 8 -3.55 3.59 -2.38
C PHE A 8 -2.47 4.00 -3.39
N ALA A 9 -2.67 5.12 -4.09
CA ALA A 9 -1.70 5.64 -5.04
C ALA A 9 -0.40 6.13 -4.36
N GLY A 10 -0.52 6.88 -3.26
CA GLY A 10 0.66 7.41 -2.56
C GLY A 10 1.47 6.31 -1.88
N LEU A 11 0.79 5.38 -1.20
CA LEU A 11 1.45 4.24 -0.56
C LEU A 11 2.14 3.31 -1.56
N SER A 12 1.50 3.05 -2.72
CA SER A 12 2.12 2.21 -3.75
C SER A 12 3.37 2.87 -4.36
N VAL A 13 3.36 4.19 -4.55
CA VAL A 13 4.56 4.94 -4.98
C VAL A 13 5.65 4.91 -3.92
N ALA A 14 5.32 5.18 -2.65
CA ALA A 14 6.29 5.13 -1.56
C ALA A 14 6.94 3.75 -1.45
N TRP A 15 6.15 2.68 -1.53
CA TRP A 15 6.64 1.31 -1.56
C TRP A 15 7.56 1.05 -2.77
N ASN A 16 7.15 1.46 -3.96
CA ASN A 16 7.97 1.27 -5.16
C ASN A 16 9.32 2.02 -5.07
N LEU A 17 9.34 3.24 -4.52
CA LEU A 17 10.58 3.98 -4.29
C LEU A 17 11.50 3.25 -3.31
N LEU A 18 10.95 2.68 -2.24
CA LEU A 18 11.72 1.89 -1.29
C LEU A 18 12.30 0.62 -1.93
N GLN A 19 11.54 -0.05 -2.79
CA GLN A 19 11.98 -1.27 -3.48
C GLN A 19 13.05 -1.01 -4.54
N LEU A 20 13.00 0.14 -5.21
CA LEU A 20 14.02 0.56 -6.18
C LEU A 20 15.30 1.06 -5.51
N SER A 21 15.23 1.38 -4.22
CA SER A 21 16.38 1.85 -3.46
C SER A 21 17.29 0.67 -3.11
N PHE A 22 18.55 0.75 -3.52
CA PHE A 22 19.56 -0.25 -3.20
C PHE A 22 19.80 -0.27 -1.68
N LYS A 23 20.10 -1.44 -1.11
CA LYS A 23 20.35 -1.63 0.34
C LYS A 23 21.41 -0.71 0.97
N GLU A 24 22.21 -0.03 0.14
CA GLU A 24 23.28 0.88 0.58
C GLU A 24 22.87 2.36 0.50
N SER A 25 21.69 2.68 -0.01
CA SER A 25 21.16 4.05 -0.06
C SER A 25 20.10 4.23 1.02
N ASP A 26 20.36 5.10 2.00
CA ASP A 26 19.37 5.54 3.00
C ASP A 26 18.29 6.39 2.33
N VAL A 27 17.33 5.72 1.68
CA VAL A 27 16.18 6.39 1.08
C VAL A 27 15.08 6.54 2.11
N CYS A 28 14.95 7.75 2.62
CA CYS A 28 13.83 8.16 3.46
C CYS A 28 12.67 8.65 2.59
N VAL A 29 11.46 8.13 2.84
CA VAL A 29 10.23 8.55 2.18
C VAL A 29 9.26 9.07 3.24
N ASP A 30 8.98 10.37 3.19
CA ASP A 30 8.00 11.02 4.06
C ASP A 30 6.64 11.06 3.36
N ILE A 31 5.60 10.63 4.06
CA ILE A 31 4.22 10.64 3.53
C ILE A 31 3.41 11.66 4.30
N TYR A 32 2.84 12.63 3.59
CA TYR A 32 2.00 13.68 4.16
C TYR A 32 0.58 13.56 3.62
N ASP A 33 -0.40 13.54 4.51
CA ASP A 33 -1.82 13.54 4.15
C ASP A 33 -2.58 14.43 5.14
N GLU A 34 -3.56 15.19 4.65
CA GLU A 34 -4.36 16.12 5.46
C GLU A 34 -5.39 15.40 6.33
N VAL A 35 -5.93 14.28 5.85
CA VAL A 35 -7.02 13.52 6.49
C VAL A 35 -6.48 12.27 7.20
N GLY A 36 -5.31 11.79 6.80
CA GLY A 36 -4.64 10.61 7.34
C GLY A 36 -4.66 9.43 6.36
N ILE A 37 -4.12 8.29 6.80
CA ILE A 37 -3.99 7.09 5.95
C ILE A 37 -5.36 6.60 5.49
N GLY A 38 -5.56 6.54 4.17
CA GLY A 38 -6.82 6.11 3.58
C GLY A 38 -7.99 7.08 3.81
N GLY A 39 -7.78 8.29 4.33
CA GLY A 39 -8.88 9.22 4.66
C GLY A 39 -9.64 9.78 3.44
N GLY A 40 -9.09 9.63 2.24
CA GLY A 40 -9.68 10.12 0.99
C GLY A 40 -10.53 9.08 0.22
N ALA A 41 -10.60 9.26 -1.10
CA ALA A 41 -11.35 8.37 -2.01
C ALA A 41 -10.99 6.89 -1.85
N SER A 42 -9.72 6.57 -1.53
CA SER A 42 -9.27 5.19 -1.34
C SER A 42 -9.89 4.49 -0.14
N GLY A 43 -10.24 5.19 0.96
CA GLY A 43 -10.88 4.55 2.12
C GLY A 43 -12.39 4.43 2.02
N VAL A 44 -13.03 5.25 1.17
CA VAL A 44 -14.46 5.14 0.86
C VAL A 44 -14.74 4.16 -0.28
N ALA A 45 -13.72 3.77 -1.04
CA ALA A 45 -13.87 2.81 -2.12
C ALA A 45 -14.18 1.40 -1.58
N GLY A 46 -15.20 0.74 -2.14
CA GLY A 46 -15.65 -0.59 -1.71
C GLY A 46 -14.73 -1.76 -2.08
N GLY A 47 -13.48 -1.49 -2.48
CA GLY A 47 -12.48 -2.52 -2.80
C GLY A 47 -12.72 -3.32 -4.09
N LEU A 48 -13.69 -2.94 -4.93
CA LEU A 48 -13.90 -3.60 -6.21
C LEU A 48 -12.81 -3.19 -7.20
N LEU A 49 -11.83 -4.07 -7.39
CA LEU A 49 -10.76 -3.87 -8.35
C LEU A 49 -11.06 -4.72 -9.61
N HIS A 50 -10.91 -4.14 -10.80
CA HIS A 50 -10.98 -4.88 -12.07
C HIS A 50 -10.19 -4.19 -13.20
N PRO A 51 -9.62 -4.92 -14.16
CA PRO A 51 -8.85 -4.34 -15.26
C PRO A 51 -9.72 -3.75 -16.38
N TYR A 52 -11.04 -3.89 -16.29
CA TYR A 52 -11.97 -3.50 -17.36
C TYR A 52 -12.48 -2.06 -17.21
N THR A 53 -12.94 -1.49 -18.32
CA THR A 53 -13.74 -0.26 -18.38
C THR A 53 -15.21 -0.61 -18.10
N PRO A 54 -16.06 0.40 -17.84
CA PRO A 54 -17.51 0.21 -17.82
C PRO A 54 -18.09 -0.38 -19.13
N LYS A 55 -17.34 -0.30 -20.25
CA LYS A 55 -17.68 -0.88 -21.55
C LYS A 55 -17.01 -2.24 -21.80
N ALA A 56 -16.55 -2.93 -20.75
CA ALA A 56 -15.90 -4.25 -20.79
C ALA A 56 -14.59 -4.34 -21.62
N LYS A 57 -14.01 -3.21 -22.03
CA LYS A 57 -12.68 -3.16 -22.65
C LYS A 57 -11.60 -3.15 -21.58
N ILE A 58 -10.45 -3.77 -21.83
CA ILE A 58 -9.29 -3.68 -20.93
C ILE A 58 -8.81 -2.22 -20.89
N GLN A 59 -8.62 -1.69 -19.68
CA GLN A 59 -8.04 -0.38 -19.45
C GLN A 59 -6.58 -0.36 -19.91
N TRP A 60 -6.05 0.83 -20.20
CA TRP A 60 -4.63 1.01 -20.49
C TRP A 60 -3.77 0.41 -19.37
N HIS A 61 -2.88 -0.52 -19.71
CA HIS A 61 -2.09 -1.34 -18.76
C HIS A 61 -2.91 -2.07 -17.68
N GLY A 62 -4.22 -2.28 -17.90
CA GLY A 62 -5.12 -2.82 -16.89
C GLY A 62 -4.70 -4.19 -16.35
N ALA A 63 -4.17 -5.07 -17.20
CA ALA A 63 -3.67 -6.38 -16.78
C ALA A 63 -2.42 -6.29 -15.88
N GLU A 64 -1.50 -5.37 -16.19
CA GLU A 64 -0.30 -5.14 -15.40
C GLU A 64 -0.66 -4.48 -14.06
N CYS A 65 -1.47 -3.43 -14.09
CA CYS A 65 -1.96 -2.76 -12.89
C CYS A 65 -2.72 -3.70 -11.97
N TRP A 66 -3.55 -4.59 -12.52
CA TRP A 66 -4.26 -5.63 -11.76
C TRP A 66 -3.29 -6.55 -11.03
N LYS A 67 -2.30 -7.09 -11.75
CA LYS A 67 -1.29 -7.99 -11.19
C LYS A 67 -0.49 -7.31 -10.08
N GLU A 68 0.02 -6.10 -10.31
CA GLU A 68 0.83 -5.40 -9.31
C GLU A 68 0.00 -4.96 -8.10
N SER A 69 -1.26 -4.55 -8.30
CA SER A 69 -2.15 -4.21 -7.18
C SER A 69 -2.43 -5.42 -6.29
N LEU A 70 -2.67 -6.60 -6.88
CA LEU A 70 -2.83 -7.85 -6.11
C LEU A 70 -1.54 -8.23 -5.39
N ASN A 71 -0.38 -8.03 -6.02
CA ASN A 71 0.91 -8.28 -5.39
C ASN A 71 1.11 -7.40 -4.14
N LEU A 72 0.81 -6.10 -4.24
CA LEU A 72 0.86 -5.18 -3.10
C LEU A 72 -0.09 -5.58 -1.98
N LEU A 73 -1.31 -6.01 -2.32
CA LEU A 73 -2.29 -6.47 -1.34
C LEU A 73 -1.79 -7.71 -0.60
N ASN A 74 -1.25 -8.70 -1.33
CA ASN A 74 -0.68 -9.91 -0.73
C ASN A 74 0.50 -9.59 0.22
N ILE A 75 1.36 -8.63 -0.15
CA ILE A 75 2.46 -8.18 0.71
C ILE A 75 1.91 -7.54 1.98
N ALA A 76 0.90 -6.68 1.86
CA ALA A 76 0.27 -6.04 3.01
C ALA A 76 -0.40 -7.05 3.95
N GLU A 77 -1.12 -8.04 3.40
CA GLU A 77 -1.72 -9.14 4.16
C GLU A 77 -0.67 -9.98 4.88
N ALA A 78 0.41 -10.34 4.19
CA ALA A 78 1.53 -11.08 4.79
C ALA A 78 2.21 -10.30 5.93
N ALA A 79 2.36 -8.98 5.77
CA ALA A 79 2.91 -8.11 6.82
C ALA A 79 2.00 -8.06 8.06
N LEU A 80 0.68 -7.95 7.86
CA LEU A 80 -0.32 -8.01 8.94
C LEU A 80 -0.28 -9.34 9.71
N LEU A 81 -0.14 -10.46 8.99
CA LEU A 81 0.00 -11.78 9.62
C LEU A 81 1.29 -11.89 10.44
N LYS A 82 2.39 -11.31 9.95
CA LYS A 82 3.67 -11.28 10.68
C LYS A 82 3.59 -10.43 11.95
N GLU A 83 2.91 -9.28 11.89
CA GLU A 83 2.72 -8.39 13.03
C GLU A 83 1.82 -9.01 14.11
N SER A 84 0.74 -9.67 13.71
CA SER A 84 -0.17 -10.36 14.63
C SER A 84 0.51 -11.54 15.36
N GLN A 85 1.40 -12.28 14.69
CA GLN A 85 2.23 -13.30 15.32
C GLN A 85 3.24 -12.68 16.31
N SER A 86 3.90 -11.58 15.95
CA SER A 86 4.82 -10.86 16.85
C SER A 86 4.11 -10.32 18.10
N SER A 87 2.87 -9.85 17.97
CA SER A 87 2.08 -9.26 19.05
C SER A 87 1.70 -10.26 20.16
N SER A 88 1.70 -11.57 19.85
CA SER A 88 1.46 -12.63 20.84
C SER A 88 2.63 -12.85 21.82
N SER A 89 3.80 -12.24 21.58
CA SER A 89 4.98 -12.34 22.46
C SER A 89 5.21 -11.11 23.35
N ILE A 90 4.35 -10.08 23.26
CA ILE A 90 4.49 -8.87 24.08
C ILE A 90 3.86 -9.12 25.45
N ILE A 91 4.70 -9.59 26.39
CA ILE A 91 4.45 -9.56 27.82
C ILE A 91 4.27 -8.08 28.22
N ARG A 92 3.02 -7.67 28.45
CA ARG A 92 2.72 -6.38 29.09
C ARG A 92 3.15 -6.46 30.56
N ARG A 93 4.37 -6.03 30.88
CA ARG A 93 4.73 -5.65 32.25
C ARG A 93 3.93 -4.39 32.61
N ARG A 94 2.85 -4.58 33.37
CA ARG A 94 2.22 -3.51 34.15
C ARG A 94 3.14 -3.21 35.34
N ASN A 95 3.60 -1.97 35.44
CA ASN A 95 3.90 -1.33 36.72
C ASN A 95 2.62 -0.66 37.23
#